data_AF-A0A6C0C613-F1
#
_entry.id   AF-A0A6C0C613-F1
#
_cell.length_a   1.000
_cell.length_b   1.000
_cell.length_c   1.000
_cell.angle_alpha   90.00
_cell.angle_beta   90.00
_cell.angle_gamma   90.00
#
_symmetry.space_group_name_H-M   'P 1'
#
loop_
_entity.id
_entity.type
_entity.pdbx_description
1 polymer ?
#
loop_
_entity_poly.entity_id
_entity_poly.type
_entity_poly.pdbx_seq_one_letter_code
_entity_poly.pdbx_strand_id
1 'polypeptide(L)'
;MALSKSIEVHVLTDRSEEIDDELCIKYLRELKDVPLKLLFIFTGTESISSLEAIDTWYSKGFESSTLTLEDKECKFITLEEYSSNDIHNPDYFLQIAPGKDYNGENLKVKEKFIFAGDVAGVKPSFNYKGSSNLVDRFFKQDKLVCISSEVMSGMRLNEELLNKFQGAYLENIVFTAFKLAFGRMHPKHPVASRFAEGLVNPEKGRGVNYKSVMIMAEKLGISTTHGNSTPYSPESIKYFTDIFGEEWEGFNKDDNGWPYAHCSINLLTKMNDVLYWINTQATGNDTNIFEQNGGEVYYSDFNIDTIPELLIPCWEYFKANASKLIDCYNPVYDLFAGYCLVGFIKYNNESRLYSSPQDFLEIVVNEF
;
A
#
# COMPACT_ATOMS: atom_id res chain seq x y z
N MET A 1 -10.71 -32.35 -23.94
CA MET A 1 -10.06 -31.58 -22.86
C MET A 1 -11.03 -31.54 -21.70
N ALA A 2 -10.66 -32.08 -20.54
CA ALA A 2 -11.46 -31.86 -19.33
C ALA A 2 -11.40 -30.36 -19.03
N LEU A 3 -12.56 -29.71 -18.89
CA LEU A 3 -12.64 -28.37 -18.31
C LEU A 3 -11.94 -28.45 -16.95
N SER A 4 -10.81 -27.77 -16.79
CA SER A 4 -10.18 -27.65 -15.48
C SER A 4 -11.22 -27.07 -14.53
N LYS A 5 -11.39 -27.71 -13.37
CA LYS A 5 -12.31 -27.24 -12.35
C LYS A 5 -11.94 -25.80 -11.98
N SER A 6 -12.89 -24.87 -12.09
CA SER A 6 -12.69 -23.48 -11.65
C SER A 6 -12.35 -23.44 -10.16
N ILE A 7 -11.38 -22.59 -9.80
CA ILE A 7 -10.83 -22.44 -8.45
C ILE A 7 -11.52 -21.25 -7.81
N GLU A 8 -12.23 -21.48 -6.70
CA GLU A 8 -12.98 -20.45 -6.00
C GLU A 8 -12.08 -19.71 -5.00
N VAL A 9 -11.95 -18.41 -5.19
CA VAL A 9 -11.14 -17.51 -4.36
C VAL A 9 -12.03 -16.41 -3.82
N HIS A 10 -12.04 -16.25 -2.51
CA HIS A 10 -12.66 -15.10 -1.86
C HIS A 10 -11.56 -14.13 -1.40
N VAL A 11 -11.76 -12.84 -1.60
CA VAL A 11 -10.77 -11.80 -1.32
C VAL A 11 -11.40 -10.74 -0.42
N LEU A 12 -10.79 -10.47 0.73
CA LEU A 12 -11.18 -9.41 1.65
C LEU A 12 -10.35 -8.15 1.36
N THR A 13 -11.03 -7.06 1.00
CA THR A 13 -10.47 -5.78 0.49
C THR A 13 -11.21 -4.62 1.14
N ASP A 14 -10.59 -3.44 1.31
CA ASP A 14 -11.26 -2.26 1.90
C ASP A 14 -11.45 -1.12 0.90
N ARG A 15 -10.77 -1.18 -0.25
CA ARG A 15 -10.69 -0.12 -1.26
C ARG A 15 -10.43 1.22 -0.59
N SER A 16 -9.20 1.35 -0.14
CA SER A 16 -8.66 2.53 0.49
C SER A 16 -8.52 3.72 -0.49
N GLU A 17 -7.93 4.81 -0.02
CA GLU A 17 -7.55 5.94 -0.88
C GLU A 17 -6.25 5.70 -1.68
N GLU A 18 -5.61 4.54 -1.48
CA GLU A 18 -4.45 4.04 -2.23
C GLU A 18 -4.94 2.99 -3.25
N ILE A 19 -4.24 2.86 -4.38
CA ILE A 19 -4.67 2.02 -5.51
C ILE A 19 -4.31 0.52 -5.38
N ASP A 20 -3.62 0.13 -4.31
CA ASP A 20 -2.98 -1.19 -4.16
C ASP A 20 -3.96 -2.36 -4.24
N ASP A 21 -5.12 -2.24 -3.58
CA ASP A 21 -6.23 -3.19 -3.66
C ASP A 21 -6.72 -3.37 -5.13
N GLU A 22 -6.94 -2.27 -5.85
CA GLU A 22 -7.40 -2.33 -7.24
C GLU A 22 -6.39 -2.97 -8.18
N LEU A 23 -5.09 -2.81 -7.94
CA LEU A 23 -4.05 -3.51 -8.72
C LEU A 23 -4.15 -5.03 -8.52
N CYS A 24 -4.37 -5.48 -7.29
CA CYS A 24 -4.59 -6.89 -6.98
C CYS A 24 -5.85 -7.44 -7.66
N ILE A 25 -6.97 -6.70 -7.56
CA ILE A 25 -8.24 -7.07 -8.19
C ILE A 25 -8.06 -7.22 -9.70
N LYS A 26 -7.42 -6.26 -10.37
CA LYS A 26 -7.19 -6.30 -11.81
C LYS A 26 -6.32 -7.50 -12.20
N TYR A 27 -5.23 -7.73 -11.47
CA TYR A 27 -4.35 -8.88 -11.71
C TYR A 27 -5.11 -10.20 -11.61
N LEU A 28 -5.85 -10.42 -10.52
CA LEU A 28 -6.62 -11.65 -10.30
C LEU A 28 -7.67 -11.88 -11.39
N ARG A 29 -8.34 -10.82 -11.86
CA ARG A 29 -9.35 -10.91 -12.93
C ARG A 29 -8.77 -11.20 -14.30
N GLU A 30 -7.59 -10.69 -14.61
CA GLU A 30 -6.99 -10.79 -15.95
C GLU A 30 -6.06 -12.00 -16.12
N LEU A 31 -5.94 -12.85 -15.10
CA LEU A 31 -5.19 -14.10 -15.19
C LEU A 31 -5.74 -15.03 -16.29
N LYS A 32 -4.94 -15.22 -17.33
CA LYS A 32 -5.33 -15.99 -18.53
C LYS A 32 -5.29 -17.51 -18.33
N ASP A 33 -4.37 -17.99 -17.48
CA ASP A 33 -4.02 -19.42 -17.40
C ASP A 33 -4.69 -20.17 -16.25
N VAL A 34 -5.50 -19.48 -15.44
CA VAL A 34 -6.15 -20.07 -14.27
C VAL A 34 -7.64 -19.69 -14.28
N PRO A 35 -8.57 -20.65 -14.37
CA PRO A 35 -9.99 -20.36 -14.27
C PRO A 35 -10.33 -20.03 -12.81
N LEU A 36 -10.38 -18.74 -12.48
CA LEU A 36 -10.70 -18.26 -11.14
C LEU A 36 -12.16 -17.84 -11.05
N LYS A 37 -12.85 -18.35 -10.02
CA LYS A 37 -14.13 -17.81 -9.58
C LYS A 37 -13.89 -16.91 -8.37
N LEU A 38 -13.92 -15.60 -8.60
CA LEU A 38 -13.56 -14.54 -7.67
C LEU A 38 -14.79 -13.98 -6.95
N LEU A 39 -14.67 -13.81 -5.64
CA LEU A 39 -15.59 -13.01 -4.83
C LEU A 39 -14.78 -12.00 -4.03
N PHE A 40 -14.94 -10.72 -4.34
CA PHE A 40 -14.34 -9.62 -3.59
C PHE A 40 -15.33 -9.11 -2.54
N ILE A 41 -14.85 -8.97 -1.31
CA ILE A 41 -15.64 -8.64 -0.12
C ILE A 41 -15.10 -7.32 0.42
N PHE A 42 -15.87 -6.24 0.22
CA PHE A 42 -15.49 -4.90 0.68
C PHE A 42 -15.80 -4.73 2.16
N THR A 43 -14.77 -4.42 2.95
CA THR A 43 -14.91 -4.12 4.38
C THR A 43 -15.10 -2.62 4.62
N GLY A 44 -14.62 -1.77 3.72
CA GLY A 44 -14.49 -0.32 3.91
C GLY A 44 -13.39 0.02 4.93
N THR A 45 -13.19 1.30 5.19
CA THR A 45 -12.10 1.79 6.06
C THR A 45 -12.63 2.31 7.40
N GLU A 46 -11.83 3.06 8.16
CA GLU A 46 -12.31 3.82 9.32
C GLU A 46 -13.19 5.03 8.92
N SER A 47 -12.97 5.57 7.72
CA SER A 47 -13.64 6.78 7.22
C SER A 47 -14.85 6.49 6.33
N ILE A 48 -14.91 5.31 5.71
CA ILE A 48 -16.02 4.91 4.83
C ILE A 48 -16.57 3.53 5.19
N SER A 49 -17.87 3.36 4.98
CA SER A 49 -18.56 2.07 5.09
C SER A 49 -18.17 1.11 3.95
N SER A 50 -18.46 -0.17 4.11
CA SER A 50 -18.32 -1.19 3.07
C SER A 50 -19.15 -0.87 1.82
N LEU A 51 -20.34 -0.30 2.00
CA LEU A 51 -21.23 0.13 0.91
C LEU A 51 -20.64 1.31 0.12
N GLU A 52 -20.10 2.30 0.82
CA GLU A 52 -19.42 3.42 0.15
C GLU A 52 -18.16 2.96 -0.59
N ALA A 53 -17.43 1.99 -0.04
CA ALA A 53 -16.25 1.42 -0.69
C ALA A 53 -16.60 0.72 -2.01
N ILE A 54 -17.64 -0.13 -2.03
CA ILE A 54 -18.11 -0.81 -3.25
C ILE A 54 -18.74 0.18 -4.25
N ASP A 55 -19.48 1.20 -3.80
CA ASP A 55 -20.02 2.25 -4.68
C ASP A 55 -18.90 3.06 -5.34
N THR A 56 -17.80 3.28 -4.62
CA THR A 56 -16.65 3.99 -5.20
C THR A 56 -15.91 3.15 -6.22
N TRP A 57 -15.79 1.83 -6.01
CA TRP A 57 -15.27 0.90 -7.00
C TRP A 57 -16.01 1.01 -8.35
N TYR A 58 -17.35 1.03 -8.32
CA TYR A 58 -18.14 1.19 -9.54
C TYR A 58 -18.05 2.60 -10.16
N SER A 59 -18.02 3.65 -9.34
CA SER A 59 -18.10 5.04 -9.83
C SER A 59 -16.77 5.62 -10.33
N LYS A 60 -15.60 5.15 -9.85
CA LYS A 60 -14.28 5.64 -10.29
C LYS A 60 -13.80 5.07 -11.63
N GLY A 61 -14.62 4.26 -12.31
CA GLY A 61 -14.33 3.79 -13.66
C GLY A 61 -13.21 2.74 -13.73
N PHE A 62 -12.86 2.09 -12.60
CA PHE A 62 -12.07 0.86 -12.59
C PHE A 62 -12.83 -0.30 -13.25
N GLU A 63 -14.17 -0.19 -13.28
CA GLU A 63 -15.04 -0.96 -14.15
C GLU A 63 -15.46 -0.11 -15.36
N SER A 64 -15.30 -0.64 -16.58
CA SER A 64 -16.10 -0.15 -17.70
C SER A 64 -17.57 -0.47 -17.40
N SER A 65 -18.49 0.46 -17.65
CA SER A 65 -19.94 0.37 -17.38
C SER A 65 -20.69 -0.79 -18.06
N THR A 66 -19.98 -1.77 -18.60
CA THR A 66 -20.50 -2.99 -19.19
C THR A 66 -19.76 -4.17 -18.56
N LEU A 67 -20.16 -4.56 -17.34
CA LEU A 67 -20.18 -5.98 -17.00
C LEU A 67 -21.08 -6.63 -18.05
N THR A 68 -20.49 -7.17 -19.13
CA THR A 68 -21.23 -8.07 -19.99
C THR A 68 -21.71 -9.23 -19.11
N LEU A 69 -22.93 -9.71 -19.35
CA LEU A 69 -23.57 -10.86 -18.67
C LEU A 69 -22.74 -12.17 -18.66
N GLU A 70 -21.52 -12.13 -19.21
CA GLU A 70 -20.52 -13.18 -19.32
C GLU A 70 -19.54 -13.23 -18.13
N ASP A 71 -19.41 -12.17 -17.32
CA ASP A 71 -18.50 -12.09 -16.15
C ASP A 71 -19.04 -12.84 -14.90
N LYS A 72 -19.70 -13.99 -15.08
CA LYS A 72 -20.34 -14.76 -13.99
C LYS A 72 -19.36 -15.32 -12.96
N GLU A 73 -18.06 -15.27 -13.26
CA GLU A 73 -16.99 -15.78 -12.42
C GLU A 73 -16.41 -14.73 -11.48
N CYS A 74 -16.76 -13.44 -11.58
CA CYS A 74 -16.32 -12.38 -10.66
C CYS A 74 -17.52 -11.69 -9.99
N LYS A 75 -17.48 -11.55 -8.67
CA LYS A 75 -18.54 -10.89 -7.88
C LYS A 75 -17.96 -9.96 -6.84
N PHE A 76 -18.73 -8.94 -6.50
CA PHE A 76 -18.41 -7.94 -5.48
C PHE A 76 -19.58 -7.86 -4.50
N ILE A 77 -19.30 -7.90 -3.20
CA ILE A 77 -20.29 -7.80 -2.13
C ILE A 77 -19.71 -7.02 -0.95
N THR A 78 -20.56 -6.60 -0.03
CA THR A 78 -20.12 -6.02 1.25
C THR A 78 -19.79 -7.10 2.29
N LEU A 79 -19.01 -6.73 3.31
CA LEU A 79 -18.71 -7.61 4.44
C LEU A 79 -19.98 -8.00 5.23
N GLU A 80 -20.95 -7.09 5.35
CA GLU A 80 -22.23 -7.31 6.01
C GLU A 80 -23.04 -8.39 5.28
N GLU A 81 -23.15 -8.29 3.95
CA GLU A 81 -23.77 -9.30 3.12
C GLU A 81 -23.04 -10.64 3.25
N TYR A 82 -21.71 -10.64 3.13
CA TYR A 82 -20.90 -11.85 3.24
C TYR A 82 -21.10 -12.56 4.58
N SER A 83 -21.13 -11.80 5.68
CA SER A 83 -21.29 -12.30 7.04
C SER A 83 -22.70 -12.85 7.30
N SER A 84 -23.71 -12.31 6.62
CA SER A 84 -25.12 -12.72 6.77
C SER A 84 -25.50 -13.95 5.94
N ASN A 85 -24.69 -14.30 4.93
CA ASN A 85 -24.94 -15.42 4.02
C ASN A 85 -24.65 -16.79 4.68
N ASP A 86 -25.16 -17.85 4.03
CA ASP A 86 -24.88 -19.25 4.36
C ASP A 86 -23.37 -19.57 4.36
N ILE A 87 -23.04 -20.80 4.76
CA ILE A 87 -21.65 -21.26 4.86
C ILE A 87 -20.90 -21.11 3.53
N HIS A 88 -19.82 -20.32 3.55
CA HIS A 88 -18.86 -20.16 2.46
C HIS A 88 -17.78 -21.24 2.55
N ASN A 89 -17.37 -21.77 1.39
CA ASN A 89 -16.35 -22.80 1.32
C ASN A 89 -15.41 -22.65 0.10
N PRO A 90 -14.77 -21.48 -0.10
CA PRO A 90 -13.82 -21.29 -1.19
C PRO A 90 -12.63 -22.25 -1.10
N ASP A 91 -11.97 -22.45 -2.24
CA ASP A 91 -10.71 -23.19 -2.27
C ASP A 91 -9.61 -22.39 -1.56
N TYR A 92 -9.52 -21.08 -1.84
CA TYR A 92 -8.57 -20.16 -1.19
C TYR A 92 -9.27 -18.90 -0.67
N PHE A 93 -8.72 -18.32 0.38
CA PHE A 93 -9.15 -17.02 0.90
C PHE A 93 -7.94 -16.10 0.99
N LEU A 94 -8.03 -14.89 0.42
CA LEU A 94 -6.99 -13.87 0.48
C LEU A 94 -7.47 -12.69 1.33
N GLN A 95 -6.70 -12.30 2.32
CA GLN A 95 -6.97 -11.12 3.13
C GLN A 95 -5.92 -10.05 2.87
N ILE A 96 -6.32 -8.98 2.20
CA ILE A 96 -5.52 -7.77 1.92
C ILE A 96 -6.00 -6.53 2.67
N ALA A 97 -7.10 -6.64 3.42
CA ALA A 97 -7.64 -5.57 4.25
C ALA A 97 -7.92 -6.00 5.70
N PRO A 98 -8.17 -5.06 6.64
CA PRO A 98 -8.63 -5.35 7.99
C PRO A 98 -9.97 -6.10 8.02
N GLY A 99 -10.11 -7.00 8.99
CA GLY A 99 -11.27 -7.89 9.13
C GLY A 99 -12.51 -7.26 9.78
N LYS A 100 -12.41 -6.05 10.33
CA LYS A 100 -13.50 -5.34 11.05
C LYS A 100 -14.29 -6.25 12.02
N ASP A 101 -13.58 -7.07 12.79
CA ASP A 101 -14.11 -8.00 13.78
C ASP A 101 -14.95 -9.17 13.21
N TYR A 102 -14.96 -9.35 11.88
CA TYR A 102 -15.51 -10.55 11.25
C TYR A 102 -14.74 -11.80 11.73
N ASN A 103 -15.44 -12.66 12.46
CA ASN A 103 -14.85 -13.83 13.11
C ASN A 103 -14.82 -15.09 12.21
N GLY A 104 -15.39 -15.01 11.01
CA GLY A 104 -15.39 -16.11 10.05
C GLY A 104 -16.29 -17.29 10.39
N GLU A 105 -17.26 -17.19 11.31
CA GLU A 105 -18.10 -18.33 11.72
C GLU A 105 -18.76 -19.06 10.55
N ASN A 106 -19.20 -18.32 9.52
CA ASN A 106 -19.76 -18.88 8.30
C ASN A 106 -18.72 -19.21 7.22
N LEU A 107 -17.41 -19.05 7.48
CA LEU A 107 -16.35 -19.35 6.52
C LEU A 107 -15.64 -20.68 6.84
N LYS A 108 -15.48 -21.51 5.81
CA LYS A 108 -14.51 -22.60 5.72
C LYS A 108 -13.60 -22.32 4.53
N VAL A 109 -12.34 -22.73 4.61
CA VAL A 109 -11.39 -22.63 3.50
C VAL A 109 -10.87 -24.04 3.24
N LYS A 110 -10.88 -24.49 1.99
CA LYS A 110 -10.47 -25.87 1.67
C LYS A 110 -8.95 -26.02 1.70
N GLU A 111 -8.24 -25.15 0.98
CA GLU A 111 -6.79 -25.19 0.84
C GLU A 111 -6.12 -24.24 1.83
N LYS A 112 -5.84 -23.01 1.42
CA LYS A 112 -5.06 -22.04 2.21
C LYS A 112 -5.80 -20.72 2.42
N PHE A 113 -5.60 -20.17 3.62
CA PHE A 113 -5.96 -18.80 3.99
C PHE A 113 -4.68 -17.96 3.90
N ILE A 114 -4.60 -17.09 2.90
CA ILE A 114 -3.47 -16.21 2.64
C ILE A 114 -3.73 -14.88 3.32
N PHE A 115 -2.83 -14.47 4.20
CA PHE A 115 -2.91 -13.23 4.95
C PHE A 115 -1.75 -12.30 4.55
N ALA A 116 -2.08 -11.12 3.99
CA ALA A 116 -1.11 -10.10 3.65
C ALA A 116 -0.74 -9.28 4.89
N GLY A 117 0.19 -9.79 5.68
CA GLY A 117 0.74 -9.10 6.84
C GLY A 117 1.32 -10.03 7.90
N ASP A 118 1.92 -9.42 8.92
CA ASP A 118 2.49 -10.12 10.06
C ASP A 118 1.44 -10.35 11.17
N VAL A 119 1.42 -11.57 11.73
CA VAL A 119 0.39 -12.09 12.66
C VAL A 119 0.75 -12.03 14.14
N ALA A 120 2.03 -12.13 14.49
CA ALA A 120 2.46 -12.14 15.90
C ALA A 120 3.91 -11.67 16.04
N GLY A 121 4.15 -10.83 17.05
CA GLY A 121 5.44 -10.17 17.34
C GLY A 121 5.24 -9.01 18.32
N VAL A 122 6.19 -8.07 18.39
CA VAL A 122 6.08 -6.88 19.28
C VAL A 122 4.93 -5.95 18.86
N LYS A 123 4.54 -5.92 17.56
CA LYS A 123 3.39 -5.17 17.03
C LYS A 123 2.83 -5.85 15.76
N PRO A 124 1.53 -6.23 15.68
CA PRO A 124 0.93 -6.89 14.50
C PRO A 124 0.72 -5.92 13.31
N SER A 125 0.53 -6.42 12.09
CA SER A 125 0.27 -5.61 10.88
C SER A 125 -1.07 -4.84 10.90
N PHE A 126 -1.31 -3.95 9.93
CA PHE A 126 -2.58 -3.20 9.82
C PHE A 126 -3.77 -4.13 9.51
N ASN A 127 -3.58 -5.05 8.55
CA ASN A 127 -4.60 -6.03 8.15
C ASN A 127 -5.00 -7.00 9.27
N TYR A 128 -4.17 -7.12 10.32
CA TYR A 128 -4.48 -7.91 11.50
C TYR A 128 -5.56 -7.26 12.39
N LYS A 129 -5.80 -5.95 12.25
CA LYS A 129 -6.78 -5.22 13.05
C LYS A 129 -8.19 -5.80 12.83
N GLY A 130 -8.82 -6.25 13.93
CA GLY A 130 -10.12 -6.91 13.89
C GLY A 130 -10.11 -8.29 13.24
N SER A 131 -8.94 -8.91 13.05
CA SER A 131 -8.80 -10.18 12.32
C SER A 131 -8.26 -11.33 13.19
N SER A 132 -7.94 -11.09 14.46
CA SER A 132 -7.26 -12.08 15.32
C SER A 132 -7.98 -13.41 15.38
N ASN A 133 -9.30 -13.41 15.59
CA ASN A 133 -10.11 -14.64 15.66
C ASN A 133 -10.06 -15.43 14.36
N LEU A 134 -10.16 -14.73 13.22
CA LEU A 134 -10.13 -15.34 11.89
C LEU A 134 -8.76 -15.98 11.63
N VAL A 135 -7.71 -15.21 11.87
CA VAL A 135 -6.32 -15.60 11.58
C VAL A 135 -5.84 -16.72 12.52
N ASP A 136 -6.09 -16.60 13.83
CA ASP A 136 -5.78 -17.64 14.82
C ASP A 136 -6.50 -18.95 14.51
N ARG A 137 -7.73 -18.88 14.01
CA ARG A 137 -8.51 -20.06 13.64
C ARG A 137 -7.88 -20.81 12.48
N PHE A 138 -7.43 -20.11 11.43
CA PHE A 138 -6.80 -20.76 10.27
C PHE A 138 -5.34 -21.17 10.54
N PHE A 139 -4.66 -20.49 11.46
CA PHE A 139 -3.38 -20.95 12.02
C PHE A 139 -3.54 -22.31 12.70
N LYS A 140 -4.52 -22.46 13.61
CA LYS A 140 -4.81 -23.72 14.31
C LYS A 140 -5.25 -24.86 13.38
N GLN A 141 -5.70 -24.54 12.17
CA GLN A 141 -6.09 -25.52 11.14
C GLN A 141 -4.95 -25.88 10.17
N ASP A 142 -3.75 -25.32 10.34
CA ASP A 142 -2.62 -25.49 9.41
C ASP A 142 -2.92 -25.01 7.97
N LYS A 143 -3.78 -23.98 7.86
CA LYS A 143 -4.20 -23.38 6.59
C LYS A 143 -3.67 -21.98 6.37
N LEU A 144 -3.22 -21.31 7.43
CA LEU A 144 -2.71 -19.95 7.36
C LEU A 144 -1.36 -19.90 6.63
N VAL A 145 -1.26 -19.00 5.66
CA VAL A 145 -0.03 -18.54 5.05
C VAL A 145 0.07 -17.04 5.27
N CYS A 146 1.18 -16.57 5.83
CA CYS A 146 1.41 -15.14 6.02
C CYS A 146 2.43 -14.63 5.01
N ILE A 147 2.12 -13.50 4.40
CA ILE A 147 3.06 -12.76 3.54
C ILE A 147 3.60 -11.61 4.37
N SER A 148 4.93 -11.49 4.48
CA SER A 148 5.55 -10.48 5.33
C SER A 148 5.33 -9.08 4.78
N SER A 149 4.99 -8.13 5.66
CA SER A 149 4.92 -6.71 5.32
C SER A 149 6.27 -6.16 4.85
N GLU A 150 7.38 -6.68 5.39
CA GLU A 150 8.73 -6.30 5.00
C GLU A 150 8.99 -6.62 3.52
N VAL A 151 8.70 -7.86 3.10
CA VAL A 151 8.89 -8.31 1.72
C VAL A 151 8.01 -7.51 0.76
N MET A 152 6.72 -7.37 1.06
CA MET A 152 5.79 -6.61 0.21
C MET A 152 6.23 -5.15 0.03
N SER A 153 6.76 -4.53 1.09
CA SER A 153 7.25 -3.14 1.05
C SER A 153 8.44 -2.93 0.10
N GLY A 154 9.18 -4.00 -0.20
CA GLY A 154 10.33 -3.99 -1.11
C GLY A 154 9.95 -3.97 -2.60
N MET A 155 8.70 -4.25 -2.94
CA MET A 155 8.25 -4.42 -4.32
C MET A 155 7.99 -3.09 -5.04
N ARG A 156 8.24 -3.06 -6.35
CA ARG A 156 8.13 -1.86 -7.19
C ARG A 156 7.53 -2.18 -8.55
N LEU A 157 7.02 -1.15 -9.22
CA LEU A 157 6.68 -1.22 -10.64
C LEU A 157 7.95 -1.12 -11.51
N ASN A 158 7.89 -1.69 -12.70
CA ASN A 158 8.76 -1.36 -13.83
C ASN A 158 7.89 -0.89 -15.01
N GLU A 159 8.54 -0.48 -16.10
CA GLU A 159 7.84 -0.01 -17.30
C GLU A 159 6.90 -1.08 -17.89
N GLU A 160 7.35 -2.34 -17.94
CA GLU A 160 6.56 -3.44 -18.52
C GLU A 160 5.27 -3.72 -17.73
N LEU A 161 5.35 -3.71 -16.40
CA LEU A 161 4.21 -3.90 -15.50
C LEU A 161 3.30 -2.67 -15.53
N LEU A 162 3.86 -1.46 -15.54
CA LEU A 162 3.06 -0.24 -15.65
C LEU A 162 2.22 -0.22 -16.93
N ASN A 163 2.77 -0.72 -18.04
CA ASN A 163 2.08 -0.83 -19.33
C ASN A 163 0.89 -1.81 -19.33
N LYS A 164 0.67 -2.58 -18.26
CA LYS A 164 -0.56 -3.39 -18.06
C LYS A 164 -1.74 -2.55 -17.55
N PHE A 165 -1.48 -1.31 -17.13
CA PHE A 165 -2.47 -0.41 -16.55
C PHE A 165 -2.73 0.79 -17.47
N GLN A 166 -3.99 1.19 -17.59
CA GLN A 166 -4.42 2.31 -18.42
C GLN A 166 -5.60 3.05 -17.78
N GLY A 167 -5.90 4.26 -18.28
CA GLY A 167 -7.01 5.08 -17.79
C GLY A 167 -6.90 5.36 -16.28
N ALA A 168 -8.00 5.14 -15.56
CA ALA A 168 -8.09 5.39 -14.13
C ALA A 168 -7.00 4.66 -13.31
N TYR A 169 -6.60 3.44 -13.71
CA TYR A 169 -5.53 2.72 -13.01
C TYR A 169 -4.20 3.48 -13.08
N LEU A 170 -3.78 3.87 -14.28
CA LEU A 170 -2.49 4.55 -14.48
C LEU A 170 -2.46 5.89 -13.74
N GLU A 171 -3.55 6.66 -13.84
CA GLU A 171 -3.68 7.95 -13.16
C GLU A 171 -3.58 7.80 -11.63
N ASN A 172 -4.29 6.81 -11.06
CA ASN A 172 -4.25 6.57 -9.62
C ASN A 172 -2.91 5.96 -9.15
N ILE A 173 -2.22 5.14 -9.96
CA ILE A 173 -0.85 4.69 -9.65
C ILE A 173 0.09 5.88 -9.48
N VAL A 174 0.09 6.79 -10.46
CA VAL A 174 0.95 7.97 -10.45
C VAL A 174 0.57 8.88 -9.27
N PHE A 175 -0.73 9.08 -9.03
CA PHE A 175 -1.21 9.89 -7.92
C PHE A 175 -0.87 9.29 -6.55
N THR A 176 -1.06 7.98 -6.34
CA THR A 176 -0.69 7.31 -5.09
C THR A 176 0.81 7.43 -4.83
N ALA A 177 1.66 7.27 -5.84
CA ALA A 177 3.10 7.48 -5.67
C ALA A 177 3.45 8.92 -5.26
N PHE A 178 2.79 9.92 -5.86
CA PHE A 178 2.93 11.33 -5.45
C PHE A 178 2.45 11.55 -4.00
N LYS A 179 1.25 11.07 -3.66
CA LYS A 179 0.67 11.19 -2.32
C LYS A 179 1.56 10.56 -1.26
N LEU A 180 2.13 9.38 -1.52
CA LEU A 180 3.04 8.71 -0.59
C LEU A 180 4.38 9.43 -0.45
N ALA A 181 4.84 10.13 -1.50
CA ALA A 181 6.06 10.93 -1.44
C ALA A 181 5.87 12.20 -0.59
N PHE A 182 4.78 12.95 -0.81
CA PHE A 182 4.53 14.24 -0.16
C PHE A 182 3.79 14.13 1.19
N GLY A 183 2.81 13.24 1.27
CA GLY A 183 1.95 13.06 2.43
C GLY A 183 2.58 12.21 3.53
N ARG A 184 2.19 12.48 4.77
CA ARG A 184 2.50 11.70 5.97
C ARG A 184 1.23 11.23 6.63
N MET A 185 1.32 10.15 7.40
CA MET A 185 0.18 9.67 8.17
C MET A 185 -0.15 10.69 9.26
N HIS A 186 -1.39 11.17 9.34
CA HIS A 186 -1.77 12.16 10.34
C HIS A 186 -1.50 11.65 11.78
N PRO A 187 -0.93 12.45 12.71
CA PRO A 187 -0.54 11.97 14.05
C PRO A 187 -1.66 11.32 14.87
N LYS A 188 -2.90 11.78 14.68
CA LYS A 188 -4.10 11.21 15.31
C LYS A 188 -4.53 9.85 14.73
N HIS A 189 -3.95 9.41 13.62
CA HIS A 189 -4.31 8.13 13.02
C HIS A 189 -3.84 6.97 13.92
N PRO A 190 -4.66 5.91 14.13
CA PRO A 190 -4.35 4.86 15.11
C PRO A 190 -3.03 4.11 14.87
N VAL A 191 -2.50 4.16 13.65
CA VAL A 191 -1.22 3.53 13.26
C VAL A 191 -0.13 4.55 12.86
N ALA A 192 -0.31 5.84 13.14
CA ALA A 192 0.66 6.89 12.80
C ALA A 192 2.07 6.58 13.30
N SER A 193 2.20 6.07 14.53
CA SER A 193 3.47 5.67 15.12
C SER A 193 4.20 4.58 14.33
N ARG A 194 3.48 3.68 13.64
CA ARG A 194 4.09 2.63 12.80
C ARG A 194 4.63 3.19 11.49
N PHE A 195 3.87 4.08 10.87
CA PHE A 195 4.28 4.74 9.63
C PHE A 195 5.47 5.67 9.88
N ALA A 196 5.45 6.41 10.99
CA ALA A 196 6.58 7.22 11.42
C ALA A 196 7.80 6.35 11.82
N GLU A 197 7.61 5.20 12.49
CA GLU A 197 8.69 4.23 12.76
C GLU A 197 9.30 3.68 11.46
N GLY A 198 8.53 3.54 10.38
CA GLY A 198 9.06 3.23 9.04
C GLY A 198 10.02 4.26 8.47
N LEU A 199 9.86 5.53 8.83
CA LEU A 199 10.84 6.56 8.49
C LEU A 199 12.11 6.48 9.36
N VAL A 200 12.04 5.81 10.52
CA VAL A 200 13.11 5.65 11.51
C VAL A 200 13.96 4.43 11.23
N ASN A 201 13.30 3.31 10.99
CA ASN A 201 13.90 2.01 10.82
C ASN A 201 13.43 1.43 9.47
N PRO A 202 14.31 1.37 8.46
CA PRO A 202 13.96 0.81 7.16
C PRO A 202 13.56 -0.67 7.21
N GLU A 203 13.89 -1.40 8.29
CA GLU A 203 13.48 -2.78 8.56
C GLU A 203 12.08 -2.87 9.21
N LYS A 204 11.47 -1.75 9.61
CA LYS A 204 10.17 -1.75 10.32
C LYS A 204 9.17 -0.81 9.69
N GLY A 205 8.20 -1.36 8.96
CA GLY A 205 7.11 -0.57 8.37
C GLY A 205 7.43 -0.06 6.97
N ARG A 206 6.58 0.85 6.44
CA ARG A 206 6.67 1.32 5.05
C ARG A 206 7.83 2.32 4.82
N GLY A 207 9.04 2.07 5.35
CA GLY A 207 10.27 2.89 5.15
C GLY A 207 10.75 3.02 3.70
N VAL A 208 10.00 2.40 2.81
CA VAL A 208 9.92 2.59 1.37
C VAL A 208 9.85 4.05 0.94
N ASN A 209 9.18 4.94 1.71
CA ASN A 209 9.00 6.33 1.30
C ASN A 209 10.33 7.10 1.22
N TYR A 210 11.25 6.91 2.17
CA TYR A 210 12.57 7.56 2.10
C TYR A 210 13.33 7.11 0.85
N LYS A 211 13.45 5.79 0.63
CA LYS A 211 14.13 5.24 -0.55
C LYS A 211 13.49 5.76 -1.85
N SER A 212 12.16 5.81 -1.92
CA SER A 212 11.43 6.26 -3.11
C SER A 212 11.63 7.75 -3.37
N VAL A 213 11.62 8.59 -2.33
CA VAL A 213 11.90 10.04 -2.46
C VAL A 213 13.37 10.29 -2.84
N MET A 214 14.32 9.51 -2.33
CA MET A 214 15.72 9.64 -2.74
C MET A 214 15.97 9.21 -4.19
N ILE A 215 15.38 8.10 -4.64
CA ILE A 215 15.43 7.69 -6.06
C ILE A 215 14.77 8.77 -6.93
N MET A 216 13.64 9.33 -6.49
CA MET A 216 12.98 10.43 -7.19
C MET A 216 13.90 11.65 -7.34
N ALA A 217 14.62 12.03 -6.29
CA ALA A 217 15.61 13.12 -6.35
C ALA A 217 16.67 12.83 -7.42
N GLU A 218 17.24 11.62 -7.41
CA GLU A 218 18.24 11.19 -8.39
C GLU A 218 17.70 11.28 -9.83
N LYS A 219 16.51 10.74 -10.09
CA LYS A 219 15.89 10.73 -11.43
C LYS A 219 15.51 12.11 -11.94
N LEU A 220 15.20 13.03 -11.02
CA LEU A 220 14.89 14.43 -11.34
C LEU A 220 16.13 15.33 -11.39
N GLY A 221 17.32 14.80 -11.10
CA GLY A 221 18.56 15.57 -11.06
C GLY A 221 18.63 16.57 -9.89
N ILE A 222 17.89 16.31 -8.81
CA ILE A 222 17.88 17.13 -7.60
C ILE A 222 19.05 16.70 -6.72
N SER A 223 19.95 17.64 -6.43
CA SER A 223 21.10 17.35 -5.58
C SER A 223 20.66 17.08 -4.13
N THR A 224 20.95 15.87 -3.67
CA THR A 224 20.79 15.44 -2.26
C THR A 224 21.98 15.86 -1.38
N THR A 225 22.97 16.54 -1.96
CA THR A 225 24.27 16.87 -1.34
C THR A 225 24.41 18.30 -0.81
N HIS A 226 23.30 19.03 -0.62
CA HIS A 226 23.40 20.44 -0.23
C HIS A 226 23.92 20.63 1.21
N GLY A 227 24.94 21.50 1.31
CA GLY A 227 25.84 21.63 2.44
C GLY A 227 25.17 22.17 3.70
N ASN A 228 25.52 21.61 4.85
CA ASN A 228 25.04 22.03 6.16
C ASN A 228 23.51 22.24 6.20
N SER A 229 22.73 21.40 5.52
CA SER A 229 21.28 21.28 5.76
C SER A 229 21.10 21.21 7.27
N THR A 230 20.41 22.19 7.86
CA THR A 230 20.17 22.23 9.30
C THR A 230 19.52 20.90 9.64
N PRO A 231 20.20 19.97 10.33
CA PRO A 231 19.52 18.76 10.74
C PRO A 231 18.33 19.24 11.60
N TYR A 232 17.18 18.56 11.46
CA TYR A 232 15.97 18.87 12.25
C TYR A 232 15.20 20.11 11.78
N SER A 233 14.62 20.03 10.59
CA SER A 233 13.65 21.06 10.18
C SER A 233 12.46 21.14 11.16
N PRO A 234 11.92 22.34 11.45
CA PRO A 234 10.87 22.51 12.45
C PRO A 234 9.65 21.60 12.23
N GLU A 235 9.23 21.43 10.99
CA GLU A 235 8.09 20.58 10.63
C GLU A 235 8.36 19.10 10.86
N SER A 236 9.60 18.64 10.68
CA SER A 236 10.01 17.27 10.98
C SER A 236 9.97 17.01 12.48
N ILE A 237 10.54 17.92 13.28
CA ILE A 237 10.50 17.84 14.75
C ILE A 237 9.05 17.77 15.21
N LYS A 238 8.23 18.73 14.75
CA LYS A 238 6.82 18.81 15.12
C LYS A 238 6.07 17.52 14.82
N TYR A 239 6.23 16.96 13.61
CA TYR A 239 5.57 15.72 13.22
C TYR A 239 5.88 14.55 14.15
N PHE A 240 7.16 14.35 14.49
CA PHE A 240 7.56 13.28 15.41
C PHE A 240 7.11 13.55 16.85
N THR A 241 7.17 14.80 17.32
CA THR A 241 6.66 15.19 18.66
C THR A 241 5.16 14.96 18.78
N ASP A 242 4.36 15.28 17.75
CA ASP A 242 2.91 15.07 17.75
C ASP A 242 2.52 13.58 17.83
N ILE A 243 3.39 12.67 17.35
CA ILE A 243 3.14 11.22 17.34
C ILE A 243 3.63 10.53 18.61
N PHE A 244 4.84 10.87 19.06
CA PHE A 244 5.52 10.13 20.12
C PHE A 244 5.59 10.89 21.46
N GLY A 245 5.19 12.17 21.48
CA GLY A 245 5.32 13.05 22.63
C GLY A 245 6.73 13.66 22.79
N GLU A 246 6.84 14.62 23.70
CA GLU A 246 8.10 15.33 23.99
C GLU A 246 9.16 14.43 24.66
N GLU A 247 8.73 13.35 25.33
CA GLU A 247 9.57 12.42 26.10
C GLU A 247 10.10 11.22 25.28
N TRP A 248 9.92 11.21 23.96
CA TRP A 248 10.25 10.06 23.13
C TRP A 248 11.76 9.71 23.18
N GLU A 249 12.05 8.45 23.51
CA GLU A 249 13.42 7.88 23.64
C GLU A 249 14.29 7.94 22.38
N GLY A 250 13.75 8.39 21.25
CA GLY A 250 14.58 8.80 20.12
C GLY A 250 15.61 9.87 20.50
N PHE A 251 15.37 10.68 21.54
CA PHE A 251 16.39 11.57 22.11
C PHE A 251 17.47 10.86 22.94
N ASN A 252 17.34 9.56 23.22
CA ASN A 252 18.34 8.78 23.95
C ASN A 252 19.46 8.30 23.04
N LYS A 253 20.67 8.60 23.52
CA LYS A 253 21.97 8.43 22.87
C LYS A 253 22.33 6.96 22.66
N ASP A 254 22.94 6.63 21.53
CA ASP A 254 23.69 5.39 21.32
C ASP A 254 24.88 5.33 22.29
N ASP A 255 25.59 4.19 22.30
CA ASP A 255 26.78 3.97 23.15
C ASP A 255 27.93 4.98 22.89
N ASN A 256 27.83 5.78 21.82
CA ASN A 256 28.76 6.86 21.45
C ASN A 256 28.24 8.26 21.80
N GLY A 257 27.06 8.39 22.41
CA GLY A 257 26.48 9.67 22.78
C GLY A 257 25.56 10.33 21.73
N TRP A 258 25.18 9.62 20.66
CA TRP A 258 24.37 10.13 19.54
C TRP A 258 22.93 9.59 19.56
N PRO A 259 21.88 10.44 19.65
CA PRO A 259 20.50 9.98 19.80
C PRO A 259 20.00 9.11 18.63
N TYR A 260 19.28 8.03 18.92
CA TYR A 260 18.64 7.17 17.91
C TYR A 260 17.65 7.93 16.98
N ALA A 261 17.07 9.07 17.40
CA ALA A 261 16.23 9.97 16.59
C ALA A 261 16.99 10.81 15.57
N HIS A 262 18.33 10.87 15.66
CA HIS A 262 19.14 11.60 14.69
C HIS A 262 19.07 10.95 13.30
N CYS A 263 18.63 9.69 13.19
CA CYS A 263 18.38 9.12 11.87
C CYS A 263 17.03 9.58 11.30
N SER A 264 15.93 9.56 12.04
CA SER A 264 14.57 9.63 11.46
C SER A 264 14.10 11.04 11.19
N ILE A 265 14.31 11.95 12.15
CA ILE A 265 14.01 13.36 11.94
C ILE A 265 14.91 13.87 10.81
N ASN A 266 16.16 13.40 10.73
CA ASN A 266 17.06 13.69 9.63
C ASN A 266 16.62 13.06 8.30
N LEU A 267 16.13 11.82 8.28
CA LEU A 267 15.59 11.18 7.06
C LEU A 267 14.36 11.95 6.57
N LEU A 268 13.44 12.34 7.47
CA LEU A 268 12.30 13.18 7.12
C LEU A 268 12.73 14.59 6.70
N THR A 269 13.71 15.20 7.38
CA THR A 269 14.29 16.49 6.99
C THR A 269 14.85 16.40 5.56
N LYS A 270 15.63 15.36 5.25
CA LYS A 270 16.16 15.12 3.89
C LYS A 270 15.07 14.89 2.87
N MET A 271 14.01 14.17 3.23
CA MET A 271 12.85 14.03 2.34
C MET A 271 12.21 15.39 2.09
N ASN A 272 11.96 16.18 3.13
CA ASN A 272 11.38 17.51 3.00
C ASN A 272 12.28 18.44 2.18
N ASP A 273 13.60 18.38 2.33
CA ASP A 273 14.55 19.12 1.50
C ASP A 273 14.41 18.74 0.02
N VAL A 274 14.30 17.45 -0.29
CA VAL A 274 14.05 16.99 -1.67
C VAL A 274 12.71 17.52 -2.18
N LEU A 275 11.64 17.41 -1.40
CA LEU A 275 10.30 17.86 -1.78
C LEU A 275 10.24 19.39 -1.96
N TYR A 276 10.99 20.13 -1.15
CA TYR A 276 11.23 21.55 -1.30
C TYR A 276 11.87 21.87 -2.66
N TRP A 277 12.95 21.18 -3.02
CA TRP A 277 13.61 21.41 -4.30
C TRP A 277 12.75 20.99 -5.49
N ILE A 278 11.93 19.94 -5.34
CA ILE A 278 10.91 19.60 -6.34
C ILE A 278 9.97 20.78 -6.53
N ASN A 279 9.49 21.41 -5.46
CA ASN A 279 8.66 22.61 -5.56
C ASN A 279 9.39 23.78 -6.24
N THR A 280 10.65 24.02 -5.89
CA THR A 280 11.45 25.10 -6.51
C THR A 280 11.59 24.88 -8.02
N GLN A 281 11.81 23.63 -8.46
CA GLN A 281 11.83 23.29 -9.89
C GLN A 281 10.44 23.42 -10.54
N ALA A 282 9.39 23.00 -9.84
CA ALA A 282 8.01 23.03 -10.35
C ALA A 282 7.49 24.46 -10.55
N THR A 283 7.84 25.38 -9.64
CA THR A 283 7.32 26.75 -9.61
C THR A 283 8.28 27.78 -10.20
N GLY A 284 9.57 27.45 -10.29
CA GLY A 284 10.64 28.41 -10.58
C GLY A 284 10.92 29.39 -9.43
N ASN A 285 10.34 29.18 -8.26
CA ASN A 285 10.46 30.06 -7.09
C ASN A 285 11.09 29.31 -5.92
N ASP A 286 12.07 29.95 -5.26
CA ASP A 286 12.72 29.41 -4.08
C ASP A 286 11.83 29.66 -2.86
N THR A 287 10.84 28.79 -2.65
CA THR A 287 9.81 28.99 -1.62
C THR A 287 9.55 27.71 -0.85
N ASN A 288 9.64 27.80 0.48
CA ASN A 288 9.51 26.67 1.36
C ASN A 288 8.04 26.28 1.54
N ILE A 289 7.63 25.20 0.86
CA ILE A 289 6.25 24.68 0.89
C ILE A 289 5.80 24.27 2.29
N PHE A 290 6.71 23.92 3.19
CA PHE A 290 6.36 23.55 4.57
C PHE A 290 6.16 24.78 5.44
N GLU A 291 6.96 25.84 5.25
CA GLU A 291 6.73 27.14 5.90
C GLU A 291 5.40 27.76 5.47
N GLN A 292 5.08 27.70 4.17
CA GLN A 292 3.79 28.15 3.64
C GLN A 292 2.62 27.31 4.16
N ASN A 293 2.88 26.05 4.51
CA ASN A 293 1.95 25.15 5.18
C ASN A 293 1.96 25.30 6.71
N GLY A 294 2.30 26.49 7.23
CA GLY A 294 2.27 26.77 8.66
C GLY A 294 3.39 26.11 9.47
N GLY A 295 4.46 25.65 8.82
CA GLY A 295 5.53 24.90 9.46
C GLY A 295 5.16 23.44 9.74
N GLU A 296 4.27 22.86 8.93
CA GLU A 296 3.83 21.46 9.04
C GLU A 296 4.14 20.64 7.79
N VAL A 297 4.32 19.33 7.98
CA VAL A 297 4.31 18.37 6.88
C VAL A 297 2.89 18.25 6.29
N TYR A 298 2.80 17.83 5.04
CA TYR A 298 1.51 17.50 4.44
C TYR A 298 1.04 16.13 4.93
N TYR A 299 -0.26 15.98 5.18
CA TYR A 299 -0.86 14.69 5.53
C TYR A 299 -1.45 14.02 4.30
N SER A 300 -1.54 12.69 4.29
CA SER A 300 -2.02 11.90 3.15
C SER A 300 -3.55 11.77 3.09
N ASP A 301 -4.29 12.73 3.63
CA ASP A 301 -5.76 12.77 3.76
C ASP A 301 -6.45 13.49 2.58
N PHE A 302 -5.77 13.52 1.43
CA PHE A 302 -6.28 14.09 0.19
C PHE A 302 -6.28 13.04 -0.93
N ASN A 303 -7.16 13.26 -1.91
CA ASN A 303 -7.23 12.47 -3.14
C ASN A 303 -6.91 13.36 -4.35
N ILE A 304 -6.95 12.78 -5.56
CA ILE A 304 -6.58 13.47 -6.79
C ILE A 304 -7.44 14.72 -7.06
N ASP A 305 -8.66 14.76 -6.51
CA ASP A 305 -9.62 15.86 -6.66
C ASP A 305 -9.49 16.90 -5.54
N THR A 306 -8.74 16.61 -4.47
CA THR A 306 -8.63 17.45 -3.26
C THR A 306 -7.19 17.80 -2.86
N ILE A 307 -6.27 17.78 -3.83
CA ILE A 307 -4.86 18.10 -3.61
C ILE A 307 -4.72 19.50 -2.98
N PRO A 308 -3.97 19.66 -1.87
CA PRO A 308 -3.71 20.97 -1.29
C PRO A 308 -3.15 21.95 -2.32
N GLU A 309 -3.64 23.20 -2.31
CA GLU A 309 -3.32 24.19 -3.36
C GLU A 309 -1.80 24.41 -3.53
N LEU A 310 -1.06 24.42 -2.42
CA LEU A 310 0.40 24.54 -2.40
C LEU A 310 1.13 23.36 -3.07
N LEU A 311 0.49 22.19 -3.16
CA LEU A 311 1.05 20.99 -3.78
C LEU A 311 0.68 20.82 -5.25
N ILE A 312 -0.25 21.62 -5.79
CA ILE A 312 -0.68 21.53 -7.19
C ILE A 312 0.50 21.67 -8.16
N PRO A 313 1.43 22.64 -8.01
CA PRO A 313 2.59 22.74 -8.90
C PRO A 313 3.48 21.49 -8.84
N CYS A 314 3.72 20.97 -7.64
CA CYS A 314 4.49 19.73 -7.45
C CYS A 314 3.82 18.53 -8.11
N TRP A 315 2.49 18.42 -8.01
CA TRP A 315 1.72 17.37 -8.65
C TRP A 315 1.85 17.43 -10.17
N GLU A 316 1.65 18.59 -10.78
CA GLU A 316 1.77 18.76 -12.22
C GLU A 316 3.21 18.48 -12.72
N TYR A 317 4.22 18.91 -11.96
CA TYR A 317 5.61 18.60 -12.25
C TYR A 317 5.93 17.10 -12.13
N PHE A 318 5.40 16.44 -11.10
CA PHE A 318 5.54 15.00 -10.89
C PHE A 318 4.92 14.22 -12.05
N LYS A 319 3.67 14.57 -12.41
CA LYS A 319 2.93 13.97 -13.53
C LYS A 319 3.67 14.12 -14.86
N ALA A 320 4.24 15.30 -15.13
CA ALA A 320 5.04 15.55 -16.33
C ALA A 320 6.34 14.72 -16.41
N ASN A 321 6.84 14.24 -15.27
CA ASN A 321 8.05 13.42 -15.18
C ASN A 321 7.77 11.95 -14.82
N ALA A 322 6.50 11.54 -14.76
CA ALA A 322 6.08 10.23 -14.25
C ALA A 322 6.83 9.04 -14.88
N SER A 323 7.10 9.07 -16.19
CA SER A 323 7.82 7.99 -16.88
C SER A 323 9.26 7.78 -16.38
N LYS A 324 9.90 8.79 -15.78
CA LYS A 324 11.24 8.69 -15.18
C LYS A 324 11.21 8.14 -13.76
N LEU A 325 10.03 8.12 -13.13
CA LEU A 325 9.83 7.86 -11.70
C LEU A 325 9.23 6.49 -11.42
N ILE A 326 9.07 5.64 -12.43
CA ILE A 326 8.35 4.36 -12.32
C ILE A 326 8.95 3.47 -11.23
N ASP A 327 10.28 3.43 -11.11
CA ASP A 327 10.99 2.65 -10.08
C ASP A 327 10.84 3.21 -8.65
N CYS A 328 10.29 4.42 -8.51
CA CYS A 328 9.89 5.00 -7.23
C CYS A 328 8.51 4.52 -6.79
N TYR A 329 7.70 3.94 -7.69
CA TYR A 329 6.32 3.59 -7.40
C TYR A 329 6.25 2.30 -6.59
N ASN A 330 5.69 2.39 -5.38
CA ASN A 330 5.47 1.28 -4.47
C ASN A 330 3.98 0.94 -4.16
N PRO A 331 2.97 1.21 -5.02
CA PRO A 331 1.58 0.85 -4.72
C PRO A 331 1.25 -0.62 -5.05
N VAL A 332 2.24 -1.51 -5.02
CA VAL A 332 2.09 -2.93 -5.45
C VAL A 332 2.00 -3.91 -4.28
N TYR A 333 1.74 -3.39 -3.08
CA TYR A 333 1.73 -4.18 -1.85
C TYR A 333 0.72 -5.34 -1.95
N ASP A 334 -0.55 -5.05 -2.25
CA ASP A 334 -1.58 -6.10 -2.36
C ASP A 334 -1.53 -6.84 -3.69
N LEU A 335 -1.00 -6.23 -4.76
CA LEU A 335 -0.66 -6.93 -6.00
C LEU A 335 0.33 -8.08 -5.73
N PHE A 336 1.34 -7.86 -4.88
CA PHE A 336 2.27 -8.92 -4.49
C PHE A 336 1.57 -10.04 -3.71
N ALA A 337 0.56 -9.71 -2.92
CA ALA A 337 -0.25 -10.72 -2.23
C ALA A 337 -1.04 -11.61 -3.21
N GLY A 338 -1.64 -11.00 -4.24
CA GLY A 338 -2.25 -11.72 -5.36
C GLY A 338 -1.25 -12.59 -6.13
N TYR A 339 -0.05 -12.07 -6.40
CA TYR A 339 1.06 -12.81 -7.02
C TYR A 339 1.46 -14.07 -6.22
N CYS A 340 1.55 -13.95 -4.90
CA CYS A 340 1.83 -15.09 -4.01
C CYS A 340 0.70 -16.13 -4.06
N LEU A 341 -0.56 -15.69 -3.96
CA LEU A 341 -1.74 -16.57 -4.08
C LEU A 341 -1.70 -17.41 -5.35
N VAL A 342 -1.40 -16.79 -6.50
CA VAL A 342 -1.29 -17.49 -7.79
C VAL A 342 -0.17 -18.54 -7.76
N GLY A 343 0.93 -18.29 -7.06
CA GLY A 343 2.00 -19.26 -6.84
C GLY A 343 1.52 -20.53 -6.13
N PHE A 344 0.71 -20.37 -5.09
CA PHE A 344 0.08 -21.49 -4.40
C PHE A 344 -0.88 -22.25 -5.30
N ILE A 345 -1.71 -21.52 -6.05
CA ILE A 345 -2.72 -22.11 -6.94
C ILE A 345 -2.07 -22.94 -8.06
N LYS A 346 -1.12 -22.36 -8.80
CA LYS A 346 -0.57 -22.98 -10.02
C LYS A 346 0.50 -24.03 -9.72
N TYR A 347 1.27 -23.83 -8.66
CA TYR A 347 2.54 -24.53 -8.48
C TYR A 347 2.73 -25.14 -7.09
N ASN A 348 1.78 -24.94 -6.17
CA ASN A 348 1.99 -25.20 -4.74
C ASN A 348 3.32 -24.57 -4.25
N ASN A 349 3.64 -23.39 -4.78
CA ASN A 349 4.98 -22.83 -4.71
C ASN A 349 5.10 -21.78 -3.60
N GLU A 350 5.56 -22.24 -2.44
CA GLU A 350 5.89 -21.39 -1.30
C GLU A 350 7.04 -20.41 -1.59
N SER A 351 7.86 -20.64 -2.64
CA SER A 351 9.00 -19.77 -2.94
C SER A 351 8.60 -18.33 -3.31
N ARG A 352 7.37 -18.12 -3.81
CA ARG A 352 6.89 -16.77 -4.16
C ARG A 352 6.81 -15.83 -2.95
N LEU A 353 6.67 -16.38 -1.73
CA LEU A 353 6.69 -15.61 -0.48
C LEU A 353 8.03 -14.87 -0.26
N TYR A 354 9.09 -15.33 -0.90
CA TYR A 354 10.46 -14.82 -0.75
C TYR A 354 11.04 -14.34 -2.09
N SER A 355 10.19 -14.10 -3.10
CA SER A 355 10.64 -13.62 -4.41
C SER A 355 11.42 -12.32 -4.26
N SER A 356 12.49 -12.19 -5.04
CA SER A 356 13.15 -10.90 -5.21
C SER A 356 12.24 -9.96 -6.01
N PRO A 357 12.46 -8.63 -5.96
CA PRO A 357 11.74 -7.70 -6.83
C PRO A 357 11.85 -8.03 -8.31
N GLN A 358 13.00 -8.57 -8.75
CA GLN A 358 13.22 -8.97 -10.13
C GLN A 358 12.38 -10.20 -10.51
N ASP A 359 12.37 -11.24 -9.67
CA ASP A 359 11.55 -12.44 -9.91
C ASP A 359 10.05 -12.10 -9.94
N PHE A 360 9.62 -11.22 -9.03
CA PHE A 360 8.25 -10.72 -9.00
C PHE A 360 7.88 -10.08 -10.33
N LEU A 361 8.67 -9.12 -10.80
CA LEU A 361 8.42 -8.39 -12.05
C LEU A 361 8.40 -9.33 -13.26
N GLU A 362 9.39 -10.21 -13.39
CA GLU A 362 9.49 -11.14 -14.52
C GLU A 362 8.27 -12.07 -14.61
N ILE A 363 7.78 -12.55 -13.46
CA ILE A 363 6.65 -13.48 -13.46
C ILE A 363 5.32 -12.75 -13.59
N VAL A 364 5.09 -11.68 -12.81
CA VAL A 364 3.80 -10.98 -12.80
C VAL A 364 3.48 -10.33 -14.15
N VAL A 365 4.49 -9.80 -14.85
CA VAL A 365 4.33 -9.23 -16.20
C VAL A 365 3.90 -10.28 -17.22
N ASN A 366 4.40 -11.51 -17.08
CA ASN A 366 4.04 -12.63 -17.94
C ASN A 366 2.65 -13.22 -17.61
N GLU A 367 2.23 -13.15 -16.35
CA GLU A 367 0.92 -13.66 -15.90
C GLU A 367 -0.23 -12.69 -16.21
N PHE A 368 0.04 -11.38 -16.34
CA PHE A 368 -0.85 -10.37 -16.94
C PHE A 368 -0.98 -10.55 -18.46
#